data_AF-A0A956VK53-F1
#
_entry.id   AF-A0A956VK53-F1
#
_cell.length_a   1.000
_cell.length_b   1.000
_cell.length_c   1.000
_cell.angle_alpha   90.00
_cell.angle_beta   90.00
_cell.angle_gamma   90.00
#
_symmetry.space_group_name_H-M   'P 1'
#
loop_
_entity.id
_entity.type
_entity.pdbx_description
1 polymer ?
#
loop_
_entity_poly.entity_id
_entity_poly.type
_entity_poly.pdbx_seq_one_letter_code
_entity_poly.pdbx_strand_id
1 'polypeptide(L)'
;MVRNDHWKLGGPNLRAIEFQVYADVVSALAAFDAGNVHLVEIADPGAVAGRSDVILQLQSATNGLAFRTGQPTLQDTNVRLALSRAIDRTQLDGIAGTTTRVGTTNWVPMGVPGAN
;
A
#
# COMPACT_ATOMS: atom_id res chain seq x y z
N MET A 1 -13.32 4.88 19.03
CA MET A 1 -12.81 6.23 19.34
C MET A 1 -13.98 7.21 19.43
N VAL A 2 -13.93 8.20 20.32
CA VAL A 2 -15.01 9.19 20.53
C VAL A 2 -14.51 10.61 20.21
N ARG A 3 -15.44 11.53 19.92
CA ARG A 3 -15.13 12.92 19.60
C ARG A 3 -14.37 13.60 20.75
N ASN A 4 -13.30 14.32 20.41
CA ASN A 4 -12.59 15.19 21.34
C ASN A 4 -13.24 16.59 21.32
N ASP A 5 -14.06 16.89 22.33
CA ASP A 5 -14.75 18.18 22.45
C ASP A 5 -13.79 19.36 22.73
N HIS A 6 -12.54 19.08 23.12
CA HIS A 6 -11.51 20.10 23.34
C HIS A 6 -10.64 20.37 22.10
N TRP A 7 -11.05 19.88 20.92
CA TRP A 7 -10.32 20.10 19.67
C TRP A 7 -10.39 21.57 19.23
N LYS A 8 -9.23 22.24 19.19
CA LYS A 8 -9.14 23.70 19.03
C LYS A 8 -9.30 24.23 17.60
N LEU A 9 -9.32 23.35 16.58
CA LEU A 9 -9.36 23.74 15.17
C LEU A 9 -10.75 23.58 14.53
N GLY A 10 -11.81 23.54 15.34
CA GLY A 10 -13.15 23.14 14.90
C GLY A 10 -13.25 21.62 14.85
N GLY A 11 -13.87 21.04 15.89
CA GLY A 11 -13.97 19.59 16.07
C GLY A 11 -14.65 18.88 14.89
N PRO A 12 -14.39 17.57 14.70
CA PRO A 12 -15.02 16.82 13.62
C PRO A 12 -16.54 16.72 13.83
N ASN A 13 -17.29 16.67 12.72
CA ASN A 13 -18.73 16.45 12.74
C ASN A 13 -19.13 15.03 13.19
N LEU A 14 -18.18 14.10 13.19
CA LEU A 14 -18.38 12.72 13.63
C LEU A 14 -18.37 12.63 15.17
N ARG A 15 -19.33 11.89 15.73
CA ARG A 15 -19.44 11.64 17.18
C ARG A 15 -18.52 10.51 17.65
N ALA A 16 -18.36 9.48 16.82
CA ALA A 16 -17.54 8.31 17.10
C ALA A 16 -16.99 7.73 15.81
N ILE A 17 -15.90 6.97 15.95
CA ILE A 17 -15.29 6.16 14.90
C ILE A 17 -15.09 4.76 15.49
N GLU A 18 -15.55 3.75 14.76
CA GLU A 18 -15.33 2.35 15.08
C GLU A 18 -14.39 1.73 14.05
N PHE A 19 -13.44 0.94 14.54
CA PHE A 19 -12.53 0.18 13.69
C PHE A 19 -12.95 -1.27 13.74
N GLN A 20 -13.17 -1.85 12.57
CA GLN A 20 -13.43 -3.26 12.42
C GLN A 20 -12.28 -3.88 11.65
N VAL A 21 -11.77 -5.00 12.15
CA VAL A 21 -10.67 -5.73 11.52
C VAL A 21 -11.26 -6.91 10.77
N TYR A 22 -11.04 -6.93 9.47
CA TYR A 22 -11.41 -8.03 8.59
C TYR A 22 -10.14 -8.81 8.23
N ALA A 23 -10.23 -10.14 8.22
CA ALA A 23 -9.09 -11.00 7.94
C ALA A 23 -8.67 -10.99 6.46
N ASP A 24 -9.60 -10.64 5.57
CA ASP A 24 -9.41 -10.69 4.12
C ASP A 24 -10.23 -9.61 3.41
N VAL A 25 -9.84 -9.32 2.16
CA VAL A 25 -10.43 -8.28 1.32
C VAL A 25 -11.88 -8.57 0.95
N VAL A 26 -12.26 -9.85 0.81
CA VAL A 26 -13.60 -10.26 0.38
C VAL A 26 -14.61 -9.98 1.49
N SER A 27 -14.27 -10.35 2.73
CA SER A 27 -15.07 -10.08 3.91
C SER A 27 -15.22 -8.57 4.16
N ALA A 28 -14.15 -7.79 3.94
CA ALA A 28 -14.17 -6.34 4.09
C ALA A 28 -15.07 -5.65 3.04
N LEU A 29 -14.97 -6.07 1.76
CA LEU A 29 -15.83 -5.56 0.69
C LEU A 29 -17.29 -5.95 0.90
N ALA A 30 -17.58 -7.18 1.32
CA ALA A 30 -18.94 -7.61 1.62
C ALA A 30 -19.57 -6.76 2.75
N ALA A 31 -18.80 -6.40 3.77
CA ALA A 31 -19.26 -5.51 4.82
C ALA A 31 -19.50 -4.08 4.35
N PHE A 32 -18.66 -3.57 3.44
CA PHE A 32 -18.85 -2.27 2.80
C PHE A 32 -20.13 -2.25 1.95
N ASP A 33 -20.32 -3.27 1.11
CA ASP A 33 -21.48 -3.40 0.23
C ASP A 33 -22.79 -3.58 1.02
N ALA A 34 -22.73 -4.24 2.19
CA ALA A 34 -23.85 -4.37 3.12
C ALA A 34 -24.14 -3.09 3.93
N GLY A 35 -23.28 -2.07 3.85
CA GLY A 35 -23.40 -0.83 4.64
C GLY A 35 -23.01 -0.98 6.12
N ASN A 36 -22.35 -2.08 6.49
CA ASN A 36 -21.85 -2.31 7.85
C ASN A 36 -20.62 -1.45 8.16
N VAL A 37 -19.85 -1.08 7.12
CA VAL A 37 -18.74 -0.12 7.21
C VAL A 37 -18.88 0.93 6.11
N HIS A 38 -18.43 2.15 6.42
CA HIS A 38 -18.55 3.31 5.52
C HIS A 38 -17.24 3.62 4.78
N LEU A 39 -16.14 2.99 5.18
CA LEU A 39 -14.82 3.15 4.60
C LEU A 39 -14.06 1.83 4.76
N VAL A 40 -13.40 1.40 3.69
CA VAL A 40 -12.54 0.23 3.68
C VAL A 40 -11.25 0.56 2.94
N GLU A 41 -10.11 0.13 3.49
CA GLU A 41 -8.83 0.21 2.80
C GLU A 41 -8.61 -1.11 2.05
N ILE A 42 -8.40 -1.01 0.73
CA ILE A 42 -8.22 -2.16 -0.15
C ILE A 42 -6.82 -2.08 -0.77
N ALA A 43 -5.96 -3.04 -0.42
CA ALA A 43 -4.58 -3.09 -0.90
C ALA A 43 -4.44 -3.66 -2.33
N ASP A 44 -5.42 -4.44 -2.78
CA ASP A 44 -5.48 -5.00 -4.14
C ASP A 44 -6.52 -4.26 -4.99
N PRO A 45 -6.11 -3.28 -5.81
CA PRO A 45 -7.02 -2.56 -6.68
C PRO A 45 -7.67 -3.44 -7.75
N GLY A 46 -7.13 -4.64 -8.04
CA GLY A 46 -7.80 -5.62 -8.89
C GLY A 46 -9.14 -6.08 -8.32
N ALA A 47 -9.25 -6.17 -6.98
CA ALA A 47 -10.49 -6.57 -6.30
C ALA A 47 -11.64 -5.55 -6.44
N VAL A 48 -11.34 -4.33 -6.88
CA VAL A 48 -12.30 -3.22 -7.03
C VAL A 48 -12.29 -2.64 -8.45
N ALA A 49 -11.70 -3.35 -9.42
CA ALA A 49 -11.63 -2.88 -10.79
C ALA A 49 -13.03 -2.64 -11.38
N GLY A 50 -13.25 -1.45 -11.94
CA GLY A 50 -14.53 -1.06 -12.56
C GLY A 50 -15.60 -0.54 -11.58
N ARG A 51 -15.33 -0.52 -10.27
CA ARG A 51 -16.22 0.10 -9.28
C ARG A 51 -16.14 1.63 -9.35
N SER A 52 -17.27 2.29 -9.57
CA SER A 52 -17.35 3.76 -9.62
C SER A 52 -17.44 4.43 -8.25
N ASP A 53 -17.76 3.66 -7.22
CA ASP A 53 -17.88 4.08 -5.82
C ASP A 53 -16.55 3.98 -5.06
N VAL A 54 -15.48 3.58 -5.74
CA VAL A 54 -14.13 3.45 -5.18
C VAL A 54 -13.22 4.55 -5.73
N ILE A 55 -12.47 5.17 -4.83
CA ILE A 55 -11.45 6.16 -5.18
C ILE A 55 -10.09 5.49 -5.18
N LEU A 56 -9.38 5.56 -6.31
CA LEU A 56 -7.97 5.17 -6.39
C LEU A 56 -7.11 6.38 -6.08
N GLN A 57 -6.29 6.27 -5.03
CA GLN A 57 -5.34 7.31 -4.65
C GLN A 57 -3.91 6.81 -4.88
N LEU A 58 -3.09 7.63 -5.55
CA LEU A 58 -1.67 7.37 -5.65
C LEU A 58 -1.02 7.47 -4.27
N GLN A 59 -0.33 6.40 -3.88
CA GLN A 59 0.40 6.35 -2.62
C GLN A 59 1.88 6.60 -2.86
N SER A 60 2.44 7.60 -2.17
CA SER A 60 3.88 7.84 -2.15
C SER A 60 4.58 6.80 -1.28
N ALA A 61 4.76 5.60 -1.81
CA ALA A 61 5.41 4.49 -1.14
C ALA A 61 6.33 3.72 -2.08
N THR A 62 7.44 3.21 -1.53
CA THR A 62 8.35 2.31 -2.22
C THR A 62 8.36 0.97 -1.50
N ASN A 63 8.10 -0.11 -2.24
CA ASN A 63 8.26 -1.48 -1.74
C ASN A 63 9.56 -2.06 -2.31
N GLY A 64 10.27 -2.84 -1.49
CA GLY A 64 11.52 -3.44 -1.92
C GLY A 64 11.86 -4.69 -1.12
N LEU A 65 12.76 -5.50 -1.68
CA LEU A 65 13.38 -6.61 -0.97
C LEU A 65 14.63 -6.10 -0.26
N ALA A 66 14.70 -6.33 1.05
CA ALA A 66 15.87 -5.99 1.85
C ALA A 66 16.75 -7.23 2.07
N PHE A 67 18.05 -7.09 1.81
CA PHE A 67 19.02 -8.14 2.12
C PHE A 67 19.42 -8.09 3.58
N ARG A 68 19.35 -9.23 4.28
CA ARG A 68 19.91 -9.36 5.64
C ARG A 68 21.43 -9.45 5.56
N THR A 69 22.10 -8.30 5.61
CA THR A 69 23.56 -8.19 5.54
C THR A 69 24.30 -8.80 6.74
N GLY A 70 23.60 -9.23 7.80
CA GLY A 70 24.20 -10.06 8.84
C GLY A 70 24.49 -11.50 8.40
N GLN A 71 23.90 -11.96 7.30
CA GLN A 71 24.13 -13.31 6.77
C GLN A 71 25.40 -13.31 5.89
N PRO A 72 26.38 -14.22 6.11
CA PRO A 72 27.69 -14.14 5.46
C PRO A 72 27.67 -14.09 3.93
N THR A 73 26.78 -14.84 3.28
CA THR A 73 26.64 -14.84 1.81
C THR A 73 26.09 -13.52 1.27
N LEU A 74 25.21 -12.86 2.02
CA LEU A 74 24.60 -11.58 1.65
C LEU A 74 25.43 -10.36 2.09
N GLN A 75 26.56 -10.56 2.78
CA GLN A 75 27.53 -9.49 3.08
C GLN A 75 28.27 -9.01 1.83
N ASP A 76 28.49 -9.90 0.86
CA ASP A 76 29.16 -9.54 -0.38
C ASP A 76 28.25 -8.67 -1.26
N THR A 77 28.73 -7.47 -1.56
CA THR A 77 28.04 -6.51 -2.44
C THR A 77 27.84 -7.07 -3.85
N ASN A 78 28.76 -7.88 -4.37
CA ASN A 78 28.64 -8.50 -5.69
C ASN A 78 27.51 -9.54 -5.72
N VAL A 79 27.34 -10.30 -4.64
CA VAL A 79 26.21 -11.24 -4.50
C VAL A 79 24.89 -10.48 -4.51
N ARG A 80 24.77 -9.39 -3.72
CA ARG A 80 23.55 -8.56 -3.70
C ARG A 80 23.27 -7.93 -5.07
N LEU A 81 24.30 -7.48 -5.78
CA LEU A 81 24.16 -6.91 -7.12
C LEU A 81 23.70 -7.95 -8.13
N ALA A 82 24.28 -9.16 -8.09
CA ALA A 82 23.88 -10.26 -8.96
C ALA A 82 22.40 -10.63 -8.76
N LEU A 83 21.96 -10.77 -7.49
CA LEU A 83 20.56 -11.03 -7.15
C LEU A 83 19.64 -9.90 -7.64
N SER A 84 20.06 -8.63 -7.48
CA SER A 84 19.27 -7.47 -7.91
C SER A 84 19.14 -7.35 -9.44
N ARG A 85 20.06 -7.96 -10.19
CA ARG A 85 20.05 -8.00 -11.67
C ARG A 85 19.34 -9.25 -12.22
N ALA A 86 19.25 -10.31 -11.43
CA ALA A 86 18.56 -11.55 -11.83
C ALA A 86 17.02 -11.42 -11.79
N ILE A 87 16.49 -10.41 -11.09
CA ILE A 87 15.06 -10.17 -10.99
C ILE A 87 14.58 -9.36 -12.21
N ASP A 88 13.73 -9.96 -13.03
CA ASP A 88 12.97 -9.25 -14.05
C ASP A 88 11.82 -8.48 -13.40
N ARG A 89 12.02 -7.16 -13.25
CA ARG A 89 11.01 -6.26 -12.65
C ARG A 89 9.78 -6.11 -13.54
N THR A 90 9.93 -6.23 -14.87
CA THR A 90 8.80 -6.11 -15.81
C THR A 90 7.89 -7.32 -15.73
N GLN A 91 8.46 -8.51 -15.49
CA GLN A 91 7.68 -9.72 -15.26
C GLN A 91 6.97 -9.69 -13.90
N LEU A 92 7.61 -9.15 -12.85
CA LEU A 92 6.96 -8.96 -11.55
C LEU A 92 5.78 -7.99 -11.64
N ASP A 93 5.91 -6.93 -12.42
CA ASP A 93 4.80 -6.00 -12.70
C ASP A 93 3.69 -6.63 -13.56
N GLY A 94 3.91 -7.80 -14.17
CA GLY A 94 2.89 -8.57 -14.89
C GLY A 94 2.25 -9.69 -14.06
N ILE A 95 2.96 -10.27 -13.09
CA ILE A 95 2.49 -11.37 -12.24
C ILE A 95 1.90 -10.87 -10.91
N ALA A 96 2.52 -9.86 -10.29
CA ALA A 96 1.96 -9.08 -9.17
C ALA A 96 1.21 -7.83 -9.67
N GLY A 97 0.95 -7.80 -10.98
CA GLY A 97 0.59 -6.67 -11.81
C GLY A 97 -0.84 -6.19 -11.66
N THR A 98 -1.08 -5.43 -10.62
CA THR A 98 -2.10 -4.41 -10.73
C THR A 98 -1.54 -3.28 -11.60
N THR A 99 -2.36 -2.65 -12.45
CA THR A 99 -2.00 -1.46 -13.25
C THR A 99 -1.66 -0.22 -12.39
N THR A 100 -1.41 -0.40 -11.10
CA THR A 100 -1.35 0.62 -10.07
C THR A 100 0.01 0.69 -9.39
N ARG A 101 1.00 -0.08 -9.86
CA ARG A 101 2.39 -0.02 -9.40
C ARG A 101 3.29 0.26 -10.59
N VAL A 102 4.40 0.92 -10.32
CA VAL A 102 5.42 1.27 -11.32
C VAL A 102 6.78 0.86 -10.78
N GLY A 103 7.57 0.20 -11.62
CA GLY A 103 8.95 -0.12 -11.28
C GLY A 103 9.74 1.15 -10.90
N THR A 104 10.59 1.03 -9.89
CA THR A 104 11.45 2.12 -9.41
C THR A 104 12.91 1.71 -9.32
N THR A 105 13.81 2.67 -9.56
CA THR A 105 15.26 2.55 -9.37
C THR A 105 15.75 3.30 -8.13
N ASN A 106 14.86 4.02 -7.44
CA ASN A 106 15.19 4.84 -6.27
C ASN A 106 14.26 4.49 -5.09
N TRP A 107 14.77 4.68 -3.87
CA TRP A 107 14.00 4.48 -2.64
C TRP A 107 12.98 5.61 -2.43
N VAL A 108 13.28 6.83 -2.88
CA VAL A 108 12.35 7.95 -2.81
C VAL A 108 11.30 7.78 -3.92
N PRO A 109 9.99 7.68 -3.58
CA PRO A 109 8.95 7.47 -4.57
C PRO A 109 8.78 8.71 -5.45
N MET A 110 8.39 8.49 -6.71
CA MET A 110 8.14 9.59 -7.66
C MET A 110 7.12 10.59 -7.11
N GLY A 111 7.34 11.88 -7.39
CA GLY A 111 6.50 12.97 -6.89
C GLY A 111 6.86 13.47 -5.50
N VAL A 112 7.82 12.84 -4.81
CA VAL A 112 8.40 13.34 -3.55
C VAL A 112 9.73 14.05 -3.83
N PRO A 113 9.98 15.25 -3.25
CA PRO A 113 11.28 15.91 -3.39
C PRO A 113 12.45 14.98 -3.03
N GLY A 114 13.43 14.87 -3.92
CA GLY A 114 14.55 13.92 -3.79
C GLY A 114 14.39 12.63 -4.61
N ALA A 115 13.28 12.46 -5.33
CA ALA A 115 13.13 11.46 -6.38
C ALA A 115 13.95 11.90 -7.62
N ASN A 116 15.25 11.60 -7.61
CA ASN A 116 16.13 11.72 -8.78
C ASN A 116 16.30 10.37 -9.47
#